data_AF-A0A819SKW2-F1
#
_entry.id   AF-A0A819SKW2-F1
#
_cell.length_a   1.000
_cell.length_b   1.000
_cell.length_c   1.000
_cell.angle_alpha   90.00
_cell.angle_beta   90.00
_cell.angle_gamma   90.00
#
_symmetry.space_group_name_H-M   'P 1'
#
loop_
_entity.id
_entity.type
_entity.pdbx_description
1 polymer ?
#
loop_
_entity_poly.entity_id
_entity_poly.type
_entity_poly.pdbx_seq_one_letter_code
_entity_poly.pdbx_strand_id
1 'polypeptide(L)'
;MCIAEDSEGYPNISRAMNFNLKWNFGWSNNARNFLRTPYAERPAHWKENILDTLNYARGSEDKMICTVSHDDTETGLLNSRNVLLNCASHAPNEMDKFADLRNFFAWQICSPSRGYLIHMGDEIVQPMSWFQRCFRDKSSMDWSLSNSSTLHGQIQKCIRDLNHLYIHYPQFWEYGEEGYSLIYEYAQNLIIAYHRGISNNYQTVIIHNFSNHAYTSYDIPLPKSDPNIERIQNVKEIFNTNQLKYGG
;
A
#
# COMPACT_ATOMS: atom_id res chain seq x y z
N MET A 1 4.78 3.92 23.17
CA MET A 1 3.79 3.65 22.13
C MET A 1 3.15 2.30 22.43
N CYS A 2 1.83 2.25 22.51
CA CYS A 2 1.04 1.04 22.72
C CYS A 2 0.13 0.85 21.50
N ILE A 3 0.15 -0.34 20.90
CA ILE A 3 -0.57 -0.64 19.65
C ILE A 3 -1.55 -1.78 19.92
N ALA A 4 -2.81 -1.61 19.53
CA ALA A 4 -3.83 -2.64 19.59
C ALA A 4 -3.91 -3.45 18.30
N GLU A 5 -4.10 -4.74 18.47
CA GLU A 5 -4.60 -5.66 17.46
C GLU A 5 -6.02 -6.06 17.88
N ASP A 6 -7.03 -5.69 17.09
CA ASP A 6 -8.44 -6.03 17.35
C ASP A 6 -9.13 -6.42 16.05
N SER A 7 -9.52 -7.69 15.98
CA SER A 7 -10.17 -8.33 14.82
C SER A 7 -11.68 -8.43 14.95
N GLU A 8 -12.25 -8.11 16.12
CA GLU A 8 -13.71 -8.18 16.37
C GLU A 8 -14.42 -6.87 16.06
N GLY A 9 -13.66 -5.81 15.72
CA GLY A 9 -14.22 -4.53 15.32
C GLY A 9 -14.79 -3.74 16.49
N TYR A 10 -14.20 -3.88 17.68
CA TYR A 10 -14.61 -3.11 18.84
C TYR A 10 -14.48 -1.61 18.54
N PRO A 11 -15.57 -0.83 18.65
CA PRO A 11 -15.56 0.57 18.26
C PRO A 11 -14.67 1.36 19.23
N ASN A 12 -13.76 2.16 18.66
CA ASN A 12 -12.92 3.13 19.39
C ASN A 12 -12.02 2.49 20.46
N ILE A 13 -11.50 1.28 20.22
CA ILE A 13 -10.65 0.56 21.18
C ILE A 13 -9.43 1.39 21.59
N SER A 14 -8.89 2.23 20.68
CA SER A 14 -7.75 3.11 21.00
C SER A 14 -8.11 4.10 22.10
N ARG A 15 -9.33 4.63 22.05
CA ARG A 15 -9.84 5.58 23.04
C ARG A 15 -10.33 4.88 24.30
N ALA A 16 -11.06 3.77 24.17
CA ALA A 16 -11.67 3.05 25.29
C ALA A 16 -10.61 2.38 26.19
N MET A 17 -9.51 1.91 25.60
CA MET A 17 -8.45 1.18 26.31
C MET A 17 -7.09 1.91 26.31
N ASN A 18 -7.06 3.19 25.93
CA ASN A 18 -5.86 4.04 25.90
C ASN A 18 -4.70 3.52 25.03
N PHE A 19 -4.99 2.82 23.92
CA PHE A 19 -3.97 2.53 22.91
C PHE A 19 -3.65 3.77 22.06
N ASN A 20 -2.41 3.87 21.60
CA ASN A 20 -2.00 4.97 20.72
C ASN A 20 -2.40 4.73 19.27
N LEU A 21 -2.36 3.47 18.82
CA LEU A 21 -2.61 3.04 17.46
C LEU A 21 -3.37 1.71 17.44
N LYS A 22 -4.05 1.43 16.33
CA LYS A 22 -4.74 0.18 16.01
C LYS A 22 -4.29 -0.37 14.66
N TRP A 23 -4.19 -1.68 14.51
CA TRP A 23 -3.98 -2.30 13.21
C TRP A 23 -5.21 -2.13 12.31
N ASN A 24 -5.00 -1.70 11.06
CA ASN A 24 -6.05 -1.65 10.06
C ASN A 24 -6.20 -3.00 9.36
N PHE A 25 -6.85 -3.96 10.02
CA PHE A 25 -7.12 -5.28 9.43
C PHE A 25 -7.98 -5.21 8.18
N GLY A 26 -8.91 -4.26 8.12
CA GLY A 26 -9.71 -4.00 6.92
C GLY A 26 -8.80 -3.69 5.73
N TRP A 27 -7.87 -2.76 5.88
CA TRP A 27 -6.87 -2.45 4.86
C TRP A 27 -6.03 -3.67 4.50
N SER A 28 -5.48 -4.37 5.49
CA SER A 28 -4.58 -5.52 5.27
C SER A 28 -5.25 -6.62 4.42
N ASN A 29 -6.47 -7.02 4.79
CA ASN A 29 -7.24 -8.04 4.09
C ASN A 29 -7.69 -7.57 2.70
N ASN A 30 -8.30 -6.38 2.62
CA ASN A 30 -8.82 -5.85 1.37
C ASN A 30 -7.71 -5.61 0.35
N ALA A 31 -6.55 -5.14 0.81
CA ALA A 31 -5.43 -4.86 -0.07
C ALA A 31 -4.86 -6.14 -0.70
N ARG A 32 -4.71 -7.21 0.09
CA ARG A 32 -4.26 -8.50 -0.45
C ARG A 32 -5.32 -9.17 -1.31
N ASN A 33 -6.59 -9.07 -0.94
CA ASN A 33 -7.69 -9.59 -1.75
C ASN A 33 -7.69 -8.91 -3.12
N PHE A 34 -7.57 -7.60 -3.16
CA PHE A 34 -7.47 -6.85 -4.41
C PHE A 34 -6.22 -7.19 -5.23
N LEU A 35 -5.07 -7.39 -4.57
CA LEU A 35 -3.84 -7.84 -5.23
C LEU A 35 -4.01 -9.24 -5.86
N ARG A 36 -4.85 -10.10 -5.28
CA ARG A 36 -5.20 -11.42 -5.82
C ARG A 36 -6.23 -11.36 -6.96
N THR A 37 -7.02 -10.31 -7.01
CA THR A 37 -8.09 -10.15 -8.00
C THR A 37 -7.48 -9.92 -9.40
N PRO A 38 -7.80 -10.77 -10.40
CA PRO A 38 -7.39 -10.57 -11.77
C PRO A 38 -7.80 -9.19 -12.31
N TYR A 39 -6.97 -8.58 -13.16
CA TYR A 39 -7.19 -7.20 -13.64
C TYR A 39 -8.61 -6.95 -14.19
N ALA A 40 -9.16 -7.91 -14.95
CA ALA A 40 -10.50 -7.80 -15.54
C ALA A 40 -11.64 -7.83 -14.50
N GLU A 41 -11.40 -8.41 -13.33
CA GLU A 41 -12.39 -8.53 -12.25
C GLU A 41 -12.28 -7.37 -11.25
N ARG A 42 -11.11 -6.69 -11.18
CA ARG A 42 -10.86 -5.57 -10.24
C ARG A 42 -11.95 -4.49 -10.25
N PRO A 43 -12.60 -4.09 -11.38
CA PRO A 43 -13.68 -3.11 -11.35
C PRO A 43 -14.89 -3.54 -10.51
N ALA A 44 -15.23 -4.82 -10.48
CA ALA A 44 -16.35 -5.35 -9.68
C ALA A 44 -16.03 -5.31 -8.17
N HIS A 45 -14.75 -5.38 -7.83
CA HIS A 45 -14.22 -5.42 -6.47
C HIS A 45 -13.66 -4.05 -6.00
N TRP A 46 -13.79 -3.01 -6.83
CA TRP A 46 -13.17 -1.72 -6.61
C TRP A 46 -13.72 -1.01 -5.37
N LYS A 47 -15.04 -0.97 -5.25
CA LYS A 47 -15.70 -0.28 -4.12
C LYS A 47 -15.29 -0.90 -2.79
N GLU A 48 -15.45 -2.21 -2.65
CA GLU A 48 -15.19 -2.92 -1.39
C GLU A 48 -13.72 -2.88 -0.99
N ASN A 49 -12.79 -3.05 -1.94
CA ASN A 49 -11.39 -3.23 -1.57
C ASN A 49 -10.58 -1.93 -1.60
N ILE A 50 -10.97 -0.94 -2.41
CA ILE A 50 -10.26 0.34 -2.54
C ILE A 50 -11.02 1.45 -1.83
N LEU A 51 -12.24 1.76 -2.25
CA LEU A 51 -12.96 2.95 -1.76
C LEU A 51 -13.38 2.81 -0.30
N ASP A 52 -13.98 1.68 0.07
CA ASP A 52 -14.43 1.44 1.44
C ASP A 52 -13.23 1.35 2.40
N THR A 53 -12.09 0.80 1.96
CA THR A 53 -10.82 0.80 2.71
C THR A 53 -10.34 2.21 3.03
N LEU A 54 -10.30 3.11 2.04
CA LEU A 54 -9.87 4.50 2.24
C LEU A 54 -10.89 5.31 3.07
N ASN A 55 -12.18 5.08 2.85
CA ASN A 55 -13.25 5.73 3.60
C ASN A 55 -13.29 5.29 5.07
N TYR A 56 -13.02 4.01 5.35
CA TYR A 56 -12.94 3.47 6.69
C TYR A 56 -11.82 4.14 7.50
N ALA A 57 -10.63 4.28 6.90
CA ALA A 57 -9.52 4.96 7.55
C ALA A 57 -9.85 6.43 7.92
N ARG A 58 -10.56 7.15 7.03
CA ARG A 58 -10.98 8.54 7.29
C ARG A 58 -12.12 8.65 8.31
N GLY A 59 -13.03 7.68 8.32
CA GLY A 59 -14.26 7.72 9.13
C GLY A 59 -14.12 7.17 10.55
N SER A 60 -13.02 6.49 10.86
CA SER A 60 -12.78 5.92 12.19
C SER A 60 -12.23 6.95 13.18
N GLU A 61 -12.59 6.82 14.46
CA GLU A 61 -11.91 7.57 15.54
C GLU A 61 -10.61 6.87 15.99
N ASP A 62 -10.40 5.61 15.61
CA ASP A 62 -9.15 4.89 15.90
C ASP A 62 -8.02 5.39 15.00
N LYS A 63 -6.84 5.59 15.58
CA LYS A 63 -5.62 5.95 14.85
C LYS A 63 -4.98 4.68 14.30
N MET A 64 -4.96 4.53 12.99
CA MET A 64 -4.68 3.27 12.33
C MET A 64 -3.28 3.20 11.72
N ILE A 65 -2.75 1.98 11.65
CA ILE A 65 -1.57 1.65 10.84
C ILE A 65 -1.89 0.57 9.80
N CYS A 66 -1.35 0.71 8.59
CA CYS A 66 -1.50 -0.27 7.52
C CYS A 66 -0.46 -1.40 7.67
N THR A 67 -0.89 -2.61 7.99
CA THR A 67 0.02 -3.69 8.40
C THR A 67 0.13 -4.80 7.37
N VAL A 68 1.36 -5.29 7.20
CA VAL A 68 1.69 -6.58 6.59
C VAL A 68 2.47 -7.36 7.64
N SER A 69 1.81 -8.26 8.36
CA SER A 69 2.36 -8.98 9.52
C SER A 69 2.83 -10.38 9.17
N HIS A 70 3.48 -11.04 10.14
CA HIS A 70 3.86 -12.44 10.04
C HIS A 70 2.67 -13.40 9.91
N ASP A 71 1.55 -13.13 10.59
CA ASP A 71 0.34 -13.98 10.59
C ASP A 71 -0.27 -14.09 9.18
N ASP A 72 -0.14 -13.01 8.41
CA ASP A 72 -0.56 -12.96 7.01
C ASP A 72 0.17 -14.00 6.15
N THR A 73 1.38 -14.41 6.54
CA THR A 73 2.19 -15.42 5.83
C THR A 73 2.29 -16.75 6.58
N GLU A 74 1.92 -16.80 7.85
CA GLU A 74 1.94 -18.01 8.70
C GLU A 74 1.05 -19.11 8.14
N THR A 75 -0.15 -18.73 7.72
CA THR A 75 -1.12 -19.62 7.05
C THR A 75 -0.67 -20.05 5.63
N GLY A 76 0.45 -19.51 5.12
CA GLY A 76 1.05 -19.84 3.82
C GLY A 76 1.36 -21.32 3.58
N LEU A 77 1.44 -22.10 4.67
CA LEU A 77 1.59 -23.56 4.62
C LEU A 77 0.33 -24.30 4.17
N LEU A 78 -0.84 -23.73 4.47
CA LEU A 78 -2.14 -24.29 4.11
C LEU A 78 -2.66 -23.65 2.81
N ASN A 79 -2.24 -22.41 2.53
CA ASN A 79 -2.59 -21.70 1.31
C ASN A 79 -1.42 -20.86 0.80
N SER A 80 -0.74 -21.35 -0.25
CA SER A 80 0.39 -20.65 -0.87
C SER A 80 0.04 -19.24 -1.36
N ARG A 81 -1.24 -18.89 -1.55
CA ARG A 81 -1.73 -17.54 -1.88
C ARG A 81 -1.58 -16.52 -0.74
N ASN A 82 -1.15 -16.94 0.44
CA ASN A 82 -0.88 -16.07 1.58
C ASN A 82 0.57 -15.55 1.59
N VAL A 83 1.46 -16.14 0.80
CA VAL A 83 2.75 -15.52 0.48
C VAL A 83 2.50 -14.32 -0.44
N LEU A 84 3.08 -13.16 -0.12
CA LEU A 84 2.82 -11.91 -0.85
C LEU A 84 3.14 -12.03 -2.34
N LEU A 85 4.25 -12.68 -2.70
CA LEU A 85 4.63 -12.94 -4.10
C LEU A 85 3.51 -13.63 -4.89
N ASN A 86 2.82 -14.56 -4.23
CA ASN A 86 1.80 -15.38 -4.86
C ASN A 86 0.45 -14.65 -4.95
N CYS A 87 0.26 -13.53 -4.25
CA CYS A 87 -0.94 -12.72 -4.40
C CYS A 87 -1.04 -12.17 -5.83
N ALA A 88 0.07 -11.74 -6.44
CA ALA A 88 0.12 -11.23 -7.81
C ALA A 88 0.35 -12.34 -8.87
N SER A 89 -0.03 -13.60 -8.61
CA SER A 89 0.22 -14.72 -9.55
C SER A 89 -0.58 -14.63 -10.86
N HIS A 90 -1.64 -13.83 -10.88
CA HIS A 90 -2.45 -13.61 -12.08
C HIS A 90 -1.77 -12.67 -13.10
N ALA A 91 -0.68 -12.00 -12.71
CA ALA A 91 0.09 -11.15 -13.62
C ALA A 91 0.67 -11.99 -14.78
N PRO A 92 0.69 -11.47 -16.01
CA PRO A 92 1.04 -12.26 -17.20
C PRO A 92 2.53 -12.61 -17.28
N ASN A 93 3.41 -11.84 -16.63
CA ASN A 93 4.82 -12.14 -16.52
C ASN A 93 5.39 -11.66 -15.17
N GLU A 94 6.66 -11.97 -14.92
CA GLU A 94 7.33 -11.64 -13.66
C GLU A 94 7.52 -10.13 -13.45
N MET A 95 7.80 -9.37 -14.51
CA MET A 95 7.94 -7.90 -14.41
C MET A 95 6.63 -7.26 -13.96
N ASP A 96 5.50 -7.67 -14.54
CA ASP A 96 4.17 -7.17 -14.18
C ASP A 96 3.79 -7.58 -12.75
N LYS A 97 4.16 -8.79 -12.33
CA LYS A 97 4.00 -9.25 -10.94
C LYS A 97 4.71 -8.30 -9.97
N PHE A 98 5.97 -7.97 -10.24
CA PHE A 98 6.73 -7.04 -9.40
C PHE A 98 6.23 -5.60 -9.51
N ALA A 99 5.68 -5.17 -10.65
CA ALA A 99 5.03 -3.88 -10.77
C ALA A 99 3.81 -3.76 -9.85
N ASP A 100 2.93 -4.77 -9.83
CA ASP A 100 1.79 -4.83 -8.90
C ASP A 100 2.25 -4.81 -7.44
N LEU A 101 3.32 -5.54 -7.09
CA LEU A 101 3.89 -5.57 -5.74
C LEU A 101 4.49 -4.22 -5.32
N ARG A 102 5.21 -3.54 -6.22
CA ARG A 102 5.71 -2.17 -5.95
C ARG A 102 4.55 -1.21 -5.71
N ASN A 103 3.47 -1.33 -6.49
CA ASN A 103 2.28 -0.51 -6.32
C ASN A 103 1.53 -0.84 -5.02
N PHE A 104 1.48 -2.10 -4.62
CA PHE A 104 0.93 -2.53 -3.32
C PHE A 104 1.67 -1.87 -2.14
N PHE A 105 3.00 -1.89 -2.13
CA PHE A 105 3.77 -1.21 -1.07
C PHE A 105 3.66 0.32 -1.14
N ALA A 106 3.64 0.89 -2.33
CA ALA A 106 3.36 2.32 -2.49
C ALA A 106 1.98 2.66 -1.92
N TRP A 107 0.96 1.83 -2.15
CA TRP A 107 -0.37 2.04 -1.59
C TRP A 107 -0.36 1.88 -0.07
N GLN A 108 0.35 0.90 0.49
CA GLN A 108 0.52 0.78 1.95
C GLN A 108 1.10 2.05 2.57
N ILE A 109 2.21 2.54 2.05
CA ILE A 109 2.96 3.66 2.61
C ILE A 109 2.22 4.99 2.38
N CYS A 110 1.55 5.14 1.24
CA CYS A 110 0.81 6.34 0.88
C CYS A 110 -0.64 6.36 1.35
N SER A 111 -1.17 5.26 1.89
CA SER A 111 -2.54 5.21 2.42
C SER A 111 -2.74 6.15 3.61
N PRO A 112 -3.95 6.72 3.79
CA PRO A 112 -4.33 7.46 4.99
C PRO A 112 -4.16 6.58 6.23
N SER A 113 -3.07 6.81 6.96
CA SER A 113 -2.72 6.07 8.17
C SER A 113 -1.68 6.87 8.96
N ARG A 114 -1.53 6.58 10.25
CA ARG A 114 -0.46 7.12 11.10
C ARG A 114 0.87 6.39 10.92
N GLY A 115 0.92 5.36 10.08
CA GLY A 115 2.10 4.54 9.88
C GLY A 115 1.79 3.21 9.20
N TYR A 116 2.83 2.44 8.96
CA TYR A 116 2.75 1.13 8.34
C TYR A 116 3.71 0.15 9.02
N LEU A 117 3.47 -1.14 8.81
CA LEU A 117 4.31 -2.22 9.30
C LEU A 117 4.56 -3.20 8.14
N ILE A 118 5.82 -3.54 7.90
CA ILE A 118 6.23 -4.57 6.94
C ILE A 118 7.00 -5.63 7.72
N HIS A 119 6.59 -6.89 7.62
CA HIS A 119 7.28 -8.00 8.23
C HIS A 119 8.54 -8.37 7.45
N MET A 120 9.57 -8.87 8.14
CA MET A 120 10.83 -9.22 7.49
C MET A 120 10.62 -10.32 6.43
N GLY A 121 11.27 -10.16 5.28
CA GLY A 121 11.08 -10.99 4.09
C GLY A 121 10.11 -10.42 3.07
N ASP A 122 9.13 -9.63 3.50
CA ASP A 122 8.19 -9.00 2.56
C ASP A 122 8.87 -7.87 1.77
N GLU A 123 9.90 -7.23 2.35
CA GLU A 123 10.68 -6.19 1.67
C GLU A 123 11.51 -6.72 0.50
N ILE A 124 11.80 -8.02 0.48
CA ILE A 124 12.41 -8.73 -0.64
C ILE A 124 11.40 -9.63 -1.37
N VAL A 125 10.11 -9.54 -1.02
CA VAL A 125 9.02 -10.38 -1.54
C VAL A 125 9.42 -11.86 -1.60
N GLN A 126 9.73 -12.40 -0.44
CA GLN A 126 10.22 -13.76 -0.30
C GLN A 126 9.25 -14.80 -0.92
N PRO A 127 9.73 -15.71 -1.80
CA PRO A 127 8.88 -16.78 -2.36
C PRO A 127 8.34 -17.81 -1.37
N MET A 128 9.06 -18.06 -0.27
CA MET A 128 8.64 -18.96 0.81
C MET A 128 8.21 -18.14 2.01
N SER A 129 7.15 -18.55 2.72
CA SER A 129 6.70 -17.83 3.90
C SER A 129 7.78 -17.79 4.99
N TRP A 130 7.71 -16.76 5.83
CA TRP A 130 8.56 -16.66 7.01
C TRP A 130 8.46 -17.93 7.88
N PHE A 131 7.24 -18.43 8.10
CA PHE A 131 7.02 -19.64 8.90
C PHE A 131 7.70 -20.86 8.31
N GLN A 132 7.58 -21.09 7.00
CA GLN A 132 8.22 -22.23 6.35
C GLN A 132 9.74 -22.17 6.57
N ARG A 133 10.35 -21.01 6.41
CA ARG A 133 11.81 -20.89 6.54
C ARG A 133 12.32 -20.90 7.96
N CYS A 134 11.85 -19.95 8.76
CA CYS A 134 12.39 -19.69 10.09
C CYS A 134 11.90 -20.73 11.09
N PHE A 135 10.63 -21.14 10.97
CA PHE A 135 10.02 -22.03 11.95
C PHE A 135 10.14 -23.51 11.55
N ARG A 136 9.77 -23.90 10.32
CA ARG A 136 9.86 -25.31 9.88
C ARG A 136 11.27 -25.73 9.49
N ASP A 137 11.88 -24.99 8.58
CA ASP A 137 13.20 -25.35 8.03
C ASP A 137 14.36 -24.88 8.93
N LYS A 138 14.04 -24.15 10.01
CA LYS A 138 15.00 -23.59 10.99
C LYS A 138 16.14 -22.83 10.30
N SER A 139 15.80 -22.14 9.22
CA SER A 139 16.71 -21.42 8.34
C SER A 139 16.49 -19.91 8.45
N SER A 140 17.48 -19.11 8.06
CA SER A 140 17.33 -17.66 8.04
C SER A 140 16.44 -17.20 6.88
N MET A 141 16.22 -15.87 6.82
CA MET A 141 15.76 -15.30 5.57
C MET A 141 16.82 -15.48 4.45
N ASP A 142 16.38 -15.57 3.18
CA ASP A 142 17.23 -15.78 2.00
C ASP A 142 17.67 -14.43 1.47
N TRP A 143 18.73 -13.95 2.10
CA TRP A 143 19.34 -12.68 1.77
C TRP A 143 20.04 -12.69 0.40
N SER A 144 20.18 -13.85 -0.26
CA SER A 144 20.71 -13.90 -1.62
C SER A 144 19.79 -13.19 -2.63
N LEU A 145 18.49 -13.09 -2.31
CA LEU A 145 17.49 -12.35 -3.10
C LEU A 145 17.73 -10.83 -3.08
N SER A 146 18.42 -10.28 -2.07
CA SER A 146 18.68 -8.84 -1.95
C SER A 146 19.69 -8.29 -2.97
N ASN A 147 20.16 -9.10 -3.93
CA ASN A 147 21.04 -8.61 -4.98
C ASN A 147 20.33 -7.55 -5.85
N SER A 148 20.89 -6.33 -5.90
CA SER A 148 20.28 -5.18 -6.57
C SER A 148 20.03 -5.35 -8.08
N SER A 149 20.65 -6.33 -8.74
CA SER A 149 20.41 -6.62 -10.15
C SER A 149 19.19 -7.51 -10.40
N THR A 150 18.57 -8.08 -9.35
CA THR A 150 17.37 -8.91 -9.45
C THR A 150 16.11 -8.09 -9.16
N LEU A 151 14.94 -8.61 -9.57
CA LEU A 151 13.65 -7.99 -9.24
C LEU A 151 13.43 -7.86 -7.73
N HIS A 152 13.87 -8.85 -6.94
CA HIS A 152 13.81 -8.83 -5.48
C HIS A 152 14.66 -7.71 -4.85
N GLY A 153 15.90 -7.50 -5.31
CA GLY A 153 16.72 -6.38 -4.84
C GLY A 153 16.19 -5.02 -5.32
N GLN A 154 15.59 -4.98 -6.51
CA GLN A 154 14.99 -3.76 -7.06
C GLN A 154 13.73 -3.31 -6.32
N ILE A 155 12.85 -4.23 -5.92
CA ILE A 155 11.70 -3.89 -5.06
C ILE A 155 12.13 -3.51 -3.65
N GLN A 156 13.15 -4.17 -3.08
CA GLN A 156 13.72 -3.76 -1.79
C GLN A 156 14.24 -2.32 -1.85
N LYS A 157 14.89 -1.94 -2.95
CA LYS A 157 15.31 -0.56 -3.22
C LYS A 157 14.13 0.40 -3.39
N CYS A 158 13.05 -0.03 -4.03
CA CYS A 158 11.81 0.75 -4.14
C CYS A 158 11.23 1.05 -2.75
N ILE A 159 11.10 0.04 -1.90
CA ILE A 159 10.59 0.17 -0.52
C ILE A 159 11.51 1.07 0.31
N ARG A 160 12.84 0.93 0.19
CA ARG A 160 13.79 1.84 0.84
C ARG A 160 13.57 3.29 0.42
N ASP A 161 13.46 3.56 -0.88
CA ASP A 161 13.27 4.91 -1.39
C ASP A 161 11.86 5.46 -1.04
N LEU A 162 10.83 4.60 -0.94
CA LEU A 162 9.51 4.96 -0.39
C LEU A 162 9.58 5.31 1.11
N ASN A 163 10.40 4.61 1.90
CA ASN A 163 10.60 4.96 3.31
C ASN A 163 11.28 6.34 3.44
N HIS A 164 12.25 6.64 2.58
CA HIS A 164 12.85 7.97 2.51
C HIS A 164 11.83 9.04 2.12
N LEU A 165 10.96 8.75 1.14
CA LEU A 165 9.86 9.62 0.74
C LEU A 165 8.94 9.90 1.94
N TYR A 166 8.51 8.86 2.64
CA TYR A 166 7.62 8.96 3.80
C TYR A 166 8.20 9.87 4.89
N ILE A 167 9.48 9.70 5.24
CA ILE A 167 10.14 10.52 6.27
C ILE A 167 10.34 11.97 5.79
N HIS A 168 10.67 12.16 4.50
CA HIS A 168 10.99 13.47 3.95
C HIS A 168 9.78 14.39 3.82
N TYR A 169 8.58 13.85 3.54
CA TYR A 169 7.36 14.61 3.31
C TYR A 169 6.38 14.47 4.49
N PRO A 170 6.27 15.48 5.40
CA PRO A 170 5.42 15.42 6.59
C PRO A 170 3.95 15.11 6.31
N GLN A 171 3.49 15.45 5.11
CA GLN A 171 2.15 15.13 4.61
C GLN A 171 1.72 13.67 4.87
N PHE A 172 2.67 12.72 4.81
CA PHE A 172 2.38 11.29 4.97
C PHE A 172 2.21 10.83 6.43
N TRP A 173 2.69 11.58 7.41
CA TRP A 173 2.67 11.13 8.82
C TRP A 173 2.12 12.16 9.81
N GLU A 174 2.27 13.45 9.55
CA GLU A 174 1.81 14.53 10.43
C GLU A 174 0.27 14.56 10.50
N TYR A 175 -0.37 14.49 9.34
CA TYR A 175 -1.83 14.51 9.21
C TYR A 175 -2.46 13.12 9.37
N GLY A 176 -1.69 12.05 9.16
CA GLY A 176 -2.21 10.69 9.19
C GLY A 176 -3.37 10.46 8.22
N GLU A 177 -4.50 10.01 8.78
CA GLU A 177 -5.77 9.77 8.10
C GLU A 177 -6.51 11.07 7.74
N GLU A 178 -6.40 12.10 8.58
CA GLU A 178 -7.08 13.40 8.39
C GLU A 178 -6.56 14.17 7.17
N GLY A 179 -5.34 13.84 6.73
CA GLY A 179 -4.73 14.45 5.54
C GLY A 179 -5.31 13.98 4.22
N TYR A 180 -6.19 12.97 4.23
CA TYR A 180 -6.71 12.37 3.00
C TYR A 180 -7.94 13.10 2.45
N SER A 181 -7.90 13.36 1.15
CA SER A 181 -9.04 13.81 0.35
C SER A 181 -9.01 13.12 -1.00
N LEU A 182 -10.12 12.49 -1.38
CA LEU A 182 -10.27 11.84 -2.68
C LEU A 182 -10.36 12.91 -3.78
N ILE A 183 -9.55 12.77 -4.82
CA ILE A 183 -9.58 13.66 -6.01
C ILE A 183 -10.45 13.04 -7.08
N TYR A 184 -10.13 11.80 -7.43
CA TYR A 184 -10.71 11.11 -8.58
C TYR A 184 -10.61 9.61 -8.37
N GLU A 185 -11.63 8.89 -8.80
CA GLU A 185 -11.60 7.44 -8.89
C GLU A 185 -12.39 7.02 -10.13
N TYR A 186 -11.89 6.02 -10.84
CA TYR A 186 -12.63 5.40 -11.92
C TYR A 186 -12.30 3.91 -12.02
N ALA A 187 -13.19 3.10 -11.44
CA ALA A 187 -13.06 1.65 -11.34
C ALA A 187 -12.74 0.97 -12.67
N GLN A 188 -13.33 1.42 -13.78
CA GLN A 188 -13.18 0.79 -15.10
C GLN A 188 -11.76 0.94 -15.65
N ASN A 189 -11.06 2.03 -15.32
CA ASN A 189 -9.66 2.24 -15.66
C ASN A 189 -8.72 1.84 -14.51
N LEU A 190 -9.26 1.46 -13.36
CA LEU A 190 -8.52 1.08 -12.15
C LEU A 190 -7.57 2.19 -11.68
N ILE A 191 -7.98 3.44 -11.85
CA ILE A 191 -7.22 4.61 -11.45
C ILE A 191 -7.88 5.28 -10.25
N ILE A 192 -7.05 5.58 -9.25
CA ILE A 192 -7.44 6.40 -8.11
C ILE A 192 -6.40 7.46 -7.85
N ALA A 193 -6.86 8.67 -7.53
CA ALA A 193 -6.04 9.79 -7.14
C ALA A 193 -6.58 10.42 -5.85
N TYR A 194 -5.68 10.70 -4.92
CA TYR A 194 -6.02 11.35 -3.66
C TYR A 194 -4.87 12.20 -3.15
N HIS A 195 -5.20 13.16 -2.29
CA HIS A 195 -4.22 13.99 -1.62
C HIS A 195 -3.82 13.43 -0.25
N ARG A 196 -2.62 13.78 0.19
CA ARG A 196 -2.16 13.65 1.58
C ARG A 196 -1.67 15.01 2.03
N GLY A 197 -2.39 15.63 2.97
CA GLY A 197 -2.02 16.82 3.73
C GLY A 197 -1.56 18.04 2.92
N ILE A 198 -1.32 19.15 3.61
CA ILE A 198 -0.65 20.32 3.03
C ILE A 198 0.44 20.75 4.01
N SER A 199 1.72 20.67 3.62
CA SER A 199 2.83 21.13 4.45
C SER A 199 3.68 22.11 3.66
N ASN A 200 4.06 23.24 4.27
CA ASN A 200 4.82 24.33 3.63
C ASN A 200 4.22 24.81 2.30
N ASN A 201 2.89 24.91 2.21
CA ASN A 201 2.12 25.23 0.99
C ASN A 201 2.23 24.20 -0.15
N TYR A 202 2.83 23.02 0.09
CA TYR A 202 2.86 21.92 -0.86
C TYR A 202 1.86 20.84 -0.47
N GLN A 203 1.08 20.42 -1.45
CA GLN A 203 0.16 19.29 -1.34
C GLN A 203 0.79 18.07 -2.03
N THR A 204 0.66 16.90 -1.43
CA THR A 204 1.10 15.65 -2.08
C THR A 204 -0.10 14.99 -2.74
N VAL A 205 0.01 14.67 -4.02
CA VAL A 205 -0.96 13.89 -4.78
C VAL A 205 -0.38 12.49 -4.96
N ILE A 206 -1.19 11.47 -4.73
CA ILE A 206 -0.85 10.09 -5.01
C ILE A 206 -1.82 9.58 -6.06
N ILE A 207 -1.28 8.95 -7.09
CA ILE A 207 -2.03 8.34 -8.18
C ILE A 207 -1.60 6.89 -8.25
N HIS A 208 -2.57 5.98 -8.13
CA HIS A 208 -2.35 4.57 -8.40
C HIS A 208 -3.04 4.19 -9.70
N ASN A 209 -2.31 3.51 -10.56
CA ASN A 209 -2.86 2.73 -11.66
C ASN A 209 -2.80 1.26 -11.25
N PHE A 210 -3.96 0.66 -10.96
CA PHE A 210 -4.09 -0.75 -10.62
C PHE A 210 -4.50 -1.61 -11.83
N SER A 211 -4.40 -1.10 -13.05
CA SER A 211 -4.57 -1.91 -14.25
C SER A 211 -3.23 -2.48 -14.72
N ASN A 212 -3.28 -3.41 -15.68
CA ASN A 212 -2.13 -3.81 -16.49
C ASN A 212 -2.00 -2.97 -17.78
N HIS A 213 -2.67 -1.81 -17.83
CA HIS A 213 -2.68 -0.94 -18.99
C HIS A 213 -1.81 0.31 -18.73
N ALA A 214 -0.88 0.57 -19.63
CA ALA A 214 -0.06 1.78 -19.60
C ALA A 214 -0.78 2.93 -20.32
N TYR A 215 -1.21 3.93 -19.56
CA TYR A 215 -1.78 5.15 -20.11
C TYR A 215 -0.66 6.14 -20.47
N THR A 216 -0.48 6.42 -21.77
CA THR A 216 0.49 7.42 -22.25
C THR A 216 0.02 8.85 -22.01
N SER A 217 -1.31 9.05 -21.92
CA SER A 217 -1.97 10.27 -21.48
C SER A 217 -3.21 9.87 -20.70
N TYR A 218 -3.45 10.51 -19.57
CA TYR A 218 -4.63 10.28 -18.74
C TYR A 218 -5.07 11.58 -18.07
N ASP A 219 -6.30 12.01 -18.35
CA ASP A 219 -6.85 13.20 -17.74
C ASP A 219 -7.48 12.86 -16.39
N ILE A 220 -7.06 13.57 -15.34
CA ILE A 220 -7.65 13.47 -14.00
C ILE A 220 -8.47 14.73 -13.74
N PRO A 221 -9.80 14.65 -13.80
CA PRO A 221 -10.67 15.75 -13.43
C PRO A 221 -10.42 16.14 -11.97
N LEU A 222 -10.16 17.41 -11.75
CA LEU A 222 -10.00 17.96 -10.42
C LEU A 222 -11.38 18.34 -9.84
N PRO A 223 -11.73 17.95 -8.60
CA PRO A 223 -13.00 18.31 -8.00
C PRO A 223 -13.15 19.83 -7.87
N LYS A 224 -14.19 20.40 -8.49
CA LYS A 224 -14.51 21.84 -8.42
C LYS A 224 -14.75 22.35 -6.99
N SER A 225 -15.06 21.45 -6.07
CA SER A 225 -15.31 21.75 -4.66
C SER A 225 -14.03 21.83 -3.82
N ASP A 226 -12.87 21.45 -4.35
CA ASP A 226 -11.61 21.58 -3.60
C ASP A 226 -11.08 23.02 -3.72
N PRO A 227 -11.09 23.82 -2.64
CA PRO A 227 -10.62 25.20 -2.68
C PRO A 227 -9.12 25.34 -2.97
N ASN A 228 -8.37 24.24 -2.93
CA ASN A 228 -6.93 24.22 -3.21
C ASN A 228 -6.61 23.94 -4.69
N ILE A 229 -7.57 23.40 -5.45
CA ILE A 229 -7.35 22.99 -6.84
C ILE A 229 -7.15 24.19 -7.78
N GLU A 230 -7.82 25.32 -7.53
CA GLU A 230 -7.60 26.57 -8.28
C GLU A 230 -6.21 27.18 -8.04
N ARG A 231 -5.44 26.64 -7.08
CA ARG A 231 -4.11 27.15 -6.70
C ARG A 231 -2.96 26.30 -7.24
N ILE A 232 -3.22 25.26 -8.04
CA ILE A 232 -2.17 24.43 -8.61
C ILE A 232 -1.41 25.24 -9.67
N GLN A 233 -0.20 25.67 -9.34
CA GLN A 233 0.67 26.42 -10.25
C GLN A 233 1.65 25.53 -11.01
N ASN A 234 2.10 24.44 -10.37
CA ASN A 234 3.07 23.52 -10.94
C ASN A 234 2.91 22.13 -10.30
N VAL A 235 3.28 21.08 -11.02
CA VAL A 235 3.32 19.69 -10.55
C VAL A 235 4.71 19.14 -10.78
N LYS A 236 5.26 18.47 -9.76
CA LYS A 236 6.55 17.78 -9.85
C LYS A 236 6.37 16.33 -9.47
N GLU A 237 6.79 15.42 -10.34
CA GLU A 237 6.90 14.01 -9.97
C GLU A 237 8.02 13.86 -8.94
N ILE A 238 7.65 13.44 -7.72
CA ILE A 238 8.60 13.21 -6.61
C ILE A 238 8.95 11.73 -6.44
N PHE A 239 8.11 10.83 -6.93
CA PHE A 239 8.32 9.38 -6.89
C PHE A 239 7.51 8.68 -7.98
N ASN A 240 8.07 7.63 -8.56
CA ASN A 240 7.38 6.77 -9.51
C ASN A 240 7.88 5.33 -9.34
N THR A 241 6.97 4.41 -9.00
CA THR A 241 7.27 2.99 -8.77
C THR A 241 7.75 2.28 -10.03
N ASN A 242 7.49 2.84 -11.22
CA ASN A 242 7.88 2.28 -12.51
C ASN A 242 9.20 2.83 -13.06
N GLN A 243 10.04 3.47 -12.23
CA GLN A 243 11.38 3.85 -12.66
C GLN A 243 12.26 2.61 -12.89
N LEU A 244 13.12 2.63 -13.93
CA LEU A 244 14.04 1.54 -14.29
C LEU A 244 14.87 1.03 -13.11
N LYS A 245 15.27 1.91 -12.18
CA LYS A 245 16.04 1.53 -10.98
C LYS A 245 15.30 0.59 -10.01
N TYR A 246 14.00 0.41 -10.20
CA TYR A 246 13.12 -0.47 -9.44
C TYR A 246 12.58 -1.65 -10.28
N GLY A 247 13.04 -1.81 -11.52
CA GLY A 247 12.55 -2.83 -12.44
C GLY A 247 11.20 -2.50 -13.08
N GLY A 248 10.94 -1.22 -13.33
CA GLY A 248 9.83 -0.76 -14.18
C GLY A 248 10.23 -0.55 -15.63
#